data_AF-A0A336N8S7-F1
#
_entry.id   AF-A0A336N8S7-F1
#
_cell.length_a   1.000
_cell.length_b   1.000
_cell.length_c   1.000
_cell.angle_alpha   90.00
_cell.angle_beta   90.00
_cell.angle_gamma   90.00
#
_symmetry.space_group_name_H-M   'P 1'
#
loop_
_entity.id
_entity.type
_entity.pdbx_description
1 polymer ?
#
loop_
_entity_poly.entity_id
_entity_poly.type
_entity_poly.pdbx_seq_one_letter_code
_entity_poly.pdbx_strand_id
1 'polypeptide(L)'
;MKLLTLNVHAWLEDNQAEKIDIIADTIVEKGYDIVALQEVNQLMSAPAISQALKQDNYGVVLLNKINQRATQNIRCFGAIRILATINMTKASPF
;
A
#
# COMPACT_ATOMS: atom_id res chain seq x y z
N MET A 1 14.31 -1.51 15.12
CA MET A 1 13.85 -2.14 13.88
C MET A 1 12.47 -2.73 14.13
N LYS A 2 11.44 -2.24 13.43
CA LYS A 2 10.05 -2.69 13.50
C LYS A 2 9.61 -3.21 12.13
N LEU A 3 9.06 -4.41 12.10
CA LEU A 3 8.56 -5.09 10.90
C LEU A 3 7.05 -5.30 11.02
N LEU A 4 6.32 -5.01 9.94
CA LEU A 4 4.93 -5.38 9.77
C LEU A 4 4.84 -6.39 8.61
N THR A 5 4.08 -7.46 8.81
CA THR A 5 3.61 -8.32 7.72
C THR A 5 2.08 -8.31 7.73
N LEU A 6 1.47 -8.16 6.56
CA LEU A 6 0.02 -8.09 6.44
C LEU A 6 -0.45 -8.64 5.09
N ASN A 7 -1.37 -9.59 5.14
CA ASN A 7 -2.17 -9.94 3.97
C ASN A 7 -3.30 -8.92 3.84
N VAL A 8 -3.35 -8.24 2.69
CA VAL A 8 -4.25 -7.08 2.50
C VAL A 8 -5.51 -7.41 1.71
N HIS A 9 -5.60 -8.62 1.14
CA HIS A 9 -6.72 -9.06 0.29
C HIS A 9 -7.15 -7.94 -0.69
N ALA A 10 -6.16 -7.37 -1.38
CA ALA A 10 -6.28 -6.05 -1.97
C ALA A 10 -7.42 -5.99 -3.00
N TRP A 11 -8.25 -4.95 -2.88
CA TRP A 11 -9.39 -4.68 -3.76
C TRP A 11 -10.54 -5.71 -3.67
N LEU A 12 -10.50 -6.60 -2.69
CA LEU A 12 -11.55 -7.61 -2.47
C LEU A 12 -12.28 -7.40 -1.14
N GLU A 13 -11.95 -6.32 -0.43
CA GLU A 13 -12.52 -5.96 0.86
C GLU A 13 -13.57 -4.85 0.73
N ASP A 14 -14.64 -4.96 1.52
CA ASP A 14 -15.54 -3.82 1.76
C ASP A 14 -14.76 -2.66 2.42
N ASN A 15 -15.17 -1.43 2.10
CA ASN A 15 -14.56 -0.19 2.62
C ASN A 15 -13.05 -0.12 2.39
N GLN A 16 -12.58 -0.58 1.24
CA GLN A 16 -11.16 -0.70 0.91
C GLN A 16 -10.35 0.59 1.15
N ALA A 17 -10.91 1.74 0.75
CA ALA A 17 -10.24 3.03 0.89
C ALA A 17 -10.00 3.41 2.37
N GLU A 18 -11.00 3.19 3.22
CA GLU A 18 -10.91 3.42 4.67
C GLU A 18 -9.86 2.51 5.31
N LYS A 19 -9.87 1.21 4.95
CA LYS A 19 -8.88 0.25 5.45
C LYS A 19 -7.44 0.65 5.06
N ILE A 20 -7.23 1.11 3.82
CA ILE A 20 -5.92 1.64 3.39
C ILE A 20 -5.50 2.82 4.27
N ASP A 21 -6.42 3.74 4.54
CA ASP A 21 -6.15 4.90 5.38
C ASP A 21 -5.76 4.50 6.82
N ILE A 22 -6.49 3.58 7.45
CA ILE A 22 -6.17 3.02 8.77
C ILE A 22 -4.79 2.38 8.79
N ILE A 23 -4.45 1.59 7.76
CA ILE A 23 -3.14 0.94 7.65
C ILE A 23 -2.03 1.99 7.51
N ALA A 24 -2.23 3.01 6.68
CA ALA A 24 -1.26 4.09 6.49
C ALA A 24 -1.02 4.88 7.79
N ASP A 25 -2.08 5.24 8.50
CA ASP A 25 -2.01 5.90 9.81
C ASP A 25 -1.24 5.03 10.81
N THR A 26 -1.60 3.75 10.91
CA THR A 26 -0.91 2.78 11.79
C THR A 26 0.57 2.67 11.47
N ILE A 27 0.94 2.66 10.17
CA ILE A 27 2.34 2.53 9.76
C ILE A 27 3.17 3.72 10.24
N VAL A 28 2.64 4.94 10.06
CA VAL A 28 3.30 6.18 10.47
C VAL A 28 3.30 6.34 12.00
N GLU A 29 2.22 6.03 12.69
CA GLU A 29 2.15 6.17 14.14
C GLU A 29 3.11 5.21 14.85
N LYS A 30 3.15 3.95 14.41
CA LYS A 30 3.99 2.91 15.03
C LYS A 30 5.44 3.00 14.58
N GLY A 31 5.70 3.65 13.45
CA GLY A 31 7.05 3.85 12.91
C GLY A 31 7.70 2.55 12.46
N TYR A 32 7.04 1.80 11.57
CA TYR A 32 7.62 0.59 10.98
C TYR A 32 8.73 0.92 9.99
N ASP A 33 9.82 0.16 10.03
CA ASP A 33 10.96 0.30 9.11
C ASP A 33 10.72 -0.51 7.82
N ILE A 34 10.07 -1.67 7.96
CA ILE A 34 9.80 -2.62 6.86
C ILE A 34 8.34 -3.05 6.92
N VAL A 35 7.67 -3.05 5.78
CA VAL A 35 6.30 -3.55 5.60
C VAL A 35 6.28 -4.59 4.48
N ALA A 36 5.91 -5.82 4.81
CA ALA A 36 5.74 -6.92 3.87
C ALA A 36 4.26 -7.20 3.63
N LEU A 37 3.81 -7.13 2.38
CA LEU A 37 2.41 -7.29 2.00
C LEU A 37 2.20 -8.57 1.18
N GLN A 38 1.10 -9.28 1.47
CA GLN A 38 0.63 -10.42 0.68
C GLN A 38 -0.71 -10.09 0.03
N GLU A 39 -1.00 -10.77 -1.10
CA GLU A 39 -2.22 -10.57 -1.90
C GLU A 39 -2.42 -9.11 -2.36
N VAL A 40 -1.32 -8.49 -2.81
CA VAL A 40 -1.37 -7.17 -3.46
C VAL A 40 -1.85 -7.35 -4.88
N ASN A 41 -2.96 -6.70 -5.22
CA ASN A 41 -3.61 -6.80 -6.52
C ASN A 41 -3.48 -5.46 -7.29
N GLN A 42 -3.55 -5.56 -8.63
CA GLN A 42 -3.70 -4.44 -9.56
C GLN A 42 -4.51 -4.89 -10.80
N LEU A 43 -5.27 -3.98 -11.40
CA LEU A 43 -6.09 -4.27 -12.58
C LEU A 43 -5.24 -4.48 -13.83
N MET A 44 -5.55 -5.48 -14.65
CA MET A 44 -4.87 -5.65 -15.94
C MET A 44 -5.05 -4.45 -16.88
N SER A 45 -6.17 -3.74 -16.78
CA SER A 45 -6.53 -2.59 -17.63
C SER A 45 -5.98 -1.25 -17.13
N ALA A 46 -5.56 -1.15 -15.87
CA ALA A 46 -5.14 0.14 -15.31
C ALA A 46 -3.87 0.68 -15.97
N PRO A 47 -3.70 2.02 -16.03
CA PRO A 47 -2.53 2.64 -16.64
C PRO A 47 -1.23 2.18 -15.97
N ALA A 48 -0.22 1.89 -16.78
CA ALA A 48 1.09 1.49 -16.29
C ALA A 48 1.86 2.71 -15.74
N ILE A 49 2.50 2.53 -14.58
CA ILE A 49 3.57 3.42 -14.08
C ILE A 49 4.92 2.90 -14.58
N SER A 50 5.11 1.58 -14.59
CA SER A 50 6.30 0.90 -15.07
C SER A 50 5.92 -0.45 -15.68
N GLN A 51 6.93 -1.24 -16.10
CA GLN A 51 6.70 -2.58 -16.64
C GLN A 51 5.93 -3.50 -15.67
N ALA A 52 6.11 -3.33 -14.37
CA ALA A 52 5.53 -4.20 -13.34
C ALA A 52 4.40 -3.54 -12.53
N LEU A 53 4.35 -2.20 -12.47
CA LEU A 53 3.43 -1.46 -11.61
C LEU A 53 2.41 -0.66 -12.41
N LYS A 54 1.18 -0.65 -11.91
CA LYS A 54 0.07 0.16 -12.41
C LYS A 54 -0.37 1.19 -11.38
N GLN A 55 -1.11 2.19 -11.84
CA GLN A 55 -1.55 3.31 -11.00
C GLN A 55 -2.44 2.89 -9.82
N ASP A 56 -3.21 1.82 -10.00
CA ASP A 56 -4.09 1.24 -9.00
C ASP A 56 -3.43 0.12 -8.19
N ASN A 57 -2.13 -0.10 -8.32
CA ASN A 57 -1.43 -1.08 -7.50
C ASN A 57 -1.61 -0.73 -6.02
N TYR A 58 -2.13 -1.67 -5.24
CA TYR A 58 -2.44 -1.42 -3.83
C TYR A 58 -1.22 -0.93 -3.03
N GLY A 59 -0.04 -1.49 -3.28
CA GLY A 59 1.20 -1.06 -2.63
C GLY A 59 1.60 0.37 -2.98
N VAL A 60 1.38 0.78 -4.23
CA VAL A 60 1.62 2.17 -4.68
C VAL A 60 0.64 3.13 -4.02
N VAL A 61 -0.65 2.77 -3.99
CA VAL A 61 -1.69 3.59 -3.33
C VAL A 61 -1.39 3.75 -1.84
N LEU A 62 -1.05 2.67 -1.15
CA LEU A 62 -0.69 2.70 0.27
C LEU A 62 0.56 3.55 0.51
N LEU A 63 1.61 3.41 -0.32
CA LEU A 63 2.83 4.21 -0.20
C LEU A 63 2.55 5.71 -0.34
N ASN A 64 1.69 6.09 -1.28
CA ASN A 64 1.29 7.49 -1.46
C ASN A 64 0.55 8.02 -0.23
N LYS A 65 -0.36 7.23 0.36
CA LYS A 65 -1.09 7.56 1.59
C LYS A 65 -0.15 7.71 2.80
N ILE A 66 0.88 6.86 2.90
CA ILE A 66 1.93 6.97 3.93
C ILE A 66 2.74 8.25 3.74
N ASN A 67 3.19 8.55 2.51
CA ASN A 67 4.00 9.74 2.22
C ASN A 67 3.25 11.05 2.51
N GLN A 68 1.94 11.09 2.22
CA GLN A 68 1.09 12.24 2.57
C GLN A 68 1.09 12.50 4.08
N ARG A 69 0.94 11.45 4.89
CA ARG A 69 0.93 11.53 6.36
C ARG A 69 2.32 11.81 6.95
N ALA A 70 3.35 11.20 6.39
CA ALA A 70 4.73 11.42 6.81
C ALA A 70 5.18 12.88 6.55
N THR A 71 4.66 13.52 5.49
CA THR A 71 4.94 14.94 5.23
C THR A 71 4.25 15.88 6.23
N GLN A 72 3.07 15.49 6.74
CA GLN A 72 2.33 16.26 7.74
C GLN A 72 2.93 16.10 9.15
N ASN A 73 3.53 14.94 9.42
CA ASN A 73 4.15 14.63 10.70
C ASN A 73 5.63 15.06 10.66
N ILE A 74 6.00 16.15 11.35
CA ILE A 74 7.37 16.75 11.37
C ILE A 74 8.46 15.79 11.92
N ARG A 75 8.10 14.55 12.23
CA ARG A 75 9.04 13.49 12.59
C ARG A 75 9.77 13.03 11.33
N CYS A 76 11.11 13.15 11.33
CA CYS A 76 11.95 12.60 10.27
C CYS A 76 11.75 11.07 10.15
N PHE A 77 10.90 10.65 9.22
CA PHE A 77 10.78 9.25 8.84
C PHE A 77 11.96 8.89 7.93
N GLY A 78 12.71 7.86 8.31
CA GLY A 78 13.64 7.21 7.37
C GLY A 78 12.89 6.58 6.21
N ALA A 79 13.62 6.14 5.18
CA ALA A 79 13.00 5.46 4.03
C ALA A 79 12.28 4.17 4.45
N ILE A 80 10.95 4.13 4.33
CA ILE A 80 10.14 2.91 4.55
C ILE A 80 10.29 2.00 3.34
N ARG A 81 10.54 0.71 3.59
CA ARG A 81 10.62 -0.31 2.53
C ARG A 81 9.36 -1.15 2.52
N ILE A 82 8.65 -1.14 1.38
CA ILE A 82 7.51 -2.02 1.11
C ILE A 82 7.95 -3.15 0.19
N LEU A 83 7.70 -4.39 0.62
CA LEU A 83 7.92 -5.61 -0.16
C LEU A 83 6.56 -6.26 -0.41
N ALA A 84 6.24 -6.61 -1.64
CA ALA A 84 4.92 -7.16 -1.99
C ALA A 84 5.00 -8.22 -3.09
N THR A 85 4.16 -9.25 -2.99
CA THR A 85 3.82 -10.15 -4.09
C THR A 85 2.68 -9.57 -4.89
N ILE A 86 2.89 -9.29 -6.18
CA ILE A 86 1.91 -8.62 -7.04
C ILE A 86 1.15 -9.64 -7.88
N ASN A 87 -0.17 -9.62 -7.75
CA ASN A 87 -1.13 -10.36 -8.55
C ASN A 87 -1.84 -9.43 -9.53
N MET A 88 -2.24 -9.95 -10.68
CA MET A 88 -3.04 -9.21 -11.67
C MET A 88 -4.49 -9.69 -11.62
N THR A 89 -5.45 -8.76 -11.57
CA THR A 89 -6.89 -9.07 -11.62
C THR A 89 -7.57 -8.50 -12.87
N LYS A 90 -8.53 -9.26 -13.42
CA LYS A 90 -9.35 -8.85 -14.58
C LYS A 90 -10.58 -8.03 -14.18
N ALA A 91 -11.06 -8.18 -12.96
CA ALA A 91 -12.29 -7.55 -12.49
C ALA A 91 -11.96 -6.23 -11.80
N SER A 92 -12.60 -5.14 -12.26
CA SER A 92 -12.70 -3.88 -11.53
C SER A 92 -13.27 -4.18 -10.14
N PRO A 93 -12.68 -3.70 -9.04
CA PRO A 93 -13.28 -3.81 -7.71
C PRO A 93 -14.51 -2.90 -7.52
N PHE A 94 -14.99 -2.30 -8.61
CA PHE A 94 -16.18 -1.46 -8.70
C PHE A 94 -17.03 -1.95 -9.86
#